data_AF-A0A357D7A8-F1
#
_entry.id   AF-A0A357D7A8-F1
#
_cell.length_a   1.000
_cell.length_b   1.000
_cell.length_c   1.000
_cell.angle_alpha   90.00
_cell.angle_beta   90.00
_cell.angle_gamma   90.00
#
_symmetry.space_group_name_H-M   'P 1'
#
loop_
_entity.id
_entity.type
_entity.pdbx_description
1 polymer ?
#
loop_
_entity_poly.entity_id
_entity_poly.type
_entity_poly.pdbx_seq_one_letter_code
_entity_poly.pdbx_strand_id
1 'polypeptide(L)'
;TTGWVAGTPSLFNRLLRFVDATEVNSLVIDIKDDTGTLSYQSSLPIVNVLGSWERKIPDVQILLQTLQQKKIYPIARLVLFKDPYLAEKRPELALKQKNGEIWRDHRGLAWVDPHSREVWDYNIQIAKEAIKMGFPEVQFDYVRFASDGDLRNCVYPYADGRAKEDVIKDFLLYAQEELKPLGAVVSADVFGLACSAPDDMFIGQQLEKIAEAVPVISPMVYPSHYAKGSYGLSNPDLKPYETVLRSLQNAKRRLTDYPVTLRPWLQDFSLGSSYGPAQIEAQIQAVYDAGVEEWIFWNPSSRYSTDKYLTKSNNTNGGGGGHATPYENEELLLPAAQGYTPKEEKAPTLPVKNREEAPKDYRHLPN
;
A
#
# COMPACT_ATOMS: atom_id res chain seq x y z
N THR A 1 -4.27 5.45 1.34
CA THR A 1 -4.98 6.38 2.24
C THR A 1 -5.52 5.58 3.39
N THR A 2 -5.44 6.12 4.60
CA THR A 2 -5.92 5.42 5.79
C THR A 2 -7.43 5.24 5.80
N GLY A 3 -7.90 4.22 6.52
CA GLY A 3 -9.32 3.99 6.74
C GLY A 3 -10.04 5.21 7.34
N TRP A 4 -9.39 5.93 8.26
CA TRP A 4 -9.95 7.15 8.86
C TRP A 4 -10.17 8.27 7.85
N VAL A 5 -9.24 8.46 6.93
CA VAL A 5 -9.34 9.48 5.88
C VAL A 5 -10.43 9.09 4.88
N ALA A 6 -10.46 7.81 4.49
CA ALA A 6 -11.46 7.26 3.59
C ALA A 6 -12.89 7.30 4.19
N GLY A 7 -13.03 7.08 5.49
CA GLY A 7 -14.31 7.07 6.18
C GLY A 7 -14.82 8.43 6.68
N THR A 8 -13.97 9.46 6.70
CA THR A 8 -14.37 10.81 7.11
C THR A 8 -14.89 11.61 5.90
N PRO A 9 -16.17 11.99 5.83
CA PRO A 9 -16.76 12.56 4.62
C PRO A 9 -16.03 13.79 4.05
N SER A 10 -15.58 14.70 4.90
CA SER A 10 -14.87 15.92 4.46
C SER A 10 -13.48 15.63 3.89
N LEU A 11 -12.78 14.63 4.44
CA LEU A 11 -11.45 14.21 3.98
C LEU A 11 -11.55 13.35 2.73
N PHE A 12 -12.51 12.42 2.68
CA PHE A 12 -12.77 11.63 1.48
C PHE A 12 -13.16 12.52 0.29
N ASN A 13 -14.08 13.48 0.49
CA ASN A 13 -14.43 14.46 -0.56
C ASN A 13 -13.24 15.31 -1.02
N ARG A 14 -12.25 15.56 -0.14
CA ARG A 14 -11.01 16.22 -0.54
C ARG A 14 -10.18 15.33 -1.47
N LEU A 15 -10.08 14.03 -1.20
CA LEU A 15 -9.42 13.09 -2.11
C LEU A 15 -10.14 13.01 -3.45
N LEU A 16 -11.48 12.95 -3.45
CA LEU A 16 -12.26 12.94 -4.70
C LEU A 16 -11.99 14.19 -5.55
N ARG A 17 -11.98 15.39 -4.95
CA ARG A 17 -11.63 16.63 -5.66
C ARG A 17 -10.20 16.61 -6.21
N PHE A 18 -9.26 16.01 -5.49
CA PHE A 18 -7.88 15.87 -5.95
C PHE A 18 -7.79 14.95 -7.18
N VAL A 19 -8.48 13.81 -7.16
CA VAL A 19 -8.56 12.86 -8.29
C VAL A 19 -9.29 13.48 -9.48
N ASP A 20 -10.38 14.22 -9.23
CA ASP A 20 -11.14 14.93 -10.28
C ASP A 20 -10.26 15.98 -10.99
N ALA A 21 -9.34 16.64 -10.27
CA ALA A 21 -8.52 17.73 -10.80
C ALA A 21 -7.23 17.27 -11.51
N THR A 22 -6.73 16.07 -11.20
CA THR A 22 -5.41 15.58 -11.65
C THR A 22 -5.51 14.35 -12.55
N GLU A 23 -4.40 13.87 -13.08
CA GLU A 23 -4.31 12.63 -13.86
C GLU A 23 -4.49 11.34 -13.03
N VAL A 24 -4.47 11.45 -11.70
CA VAL A 24 -4.68 10.31 -10.80
C VAL A 24 -6.07 9.70 -11.07
N ASN A 25 -6.13 8.37 -11.05
CA ASN A 25 -7.35 7.60 -11.38
C ASN A 25 -7.66 6.49 -10.37
N SER A 26 -6.85 6.34 -9.33
CA SER A 26 -6.95 5.23 -8.37
C SER A 26 -6.84 5.72 -6.93
N LEU A 27 -7.44 4.98 -6.00
CA LEU A 27 -7.24 5.16 -4.56
C LEU A 27 -6.89 3.83 -3.92
N VAL A 28 -5.69 3.76 -3.33
CA VAL A 28 -5.30 2.68 -2.43
C VAL A 28 -5.85 2.98 -1.04
N ILE A 29 -6.63 2.07 -0.46
CA ILE A 29 -7.40 2.28 0.76
C ILE A 29 -7.04 1.18 1.76
N ASP A 30 -6.63 1.59 2.95
CA ASP A 30 -6.29 0.64 4.01
C ASP A 30 -7.56 -0.03 4.53
N ILE A 31 -7.79 -1.27 4.10
CA ILE A 31 -8.84 -2.11 4.64
C ILE A 31 -8.38 -2.80 5.94
N LYS A 32 -7.06 -2.98 6.09
CA LYS A 32 -6.35 -3.35 7.32
C LYS A 32 -4.99 -2.68 7.31
N ASP A 33 -4.70 -1.90 8.35
CA ASP A 33 -3.44 -1.18 8.50
C ASP A 33 -2.46 -1.92 9.43
N ASP A 34 -1.30 -1.31 9.68
CA ASP A 34 -0.21 -1.90 10.48
C ASP A 34 -0.48 -1.93 12.00
N THR A 35 -1.67 -1.51 12.42
CA THR A 35 -2.17 -1.80 13.76
C THR A 35 -2.77 -3.20 13.87
N GLY A 36 -3.09 -3.85 12.74
CA GLY A 36 -3.72 -5.16 12.71
C GLY A 36 -5.26 -5.15 12.73
N THR A 37 -5.89 -3.97 12.81
CA THR A 37 -7.36 -3.85 12.82
C THR A 37 -7.90 -3.50 11.43
N LEU A 38 -9.01 -4.15 11.06
CA LEU A 38 -9.77 -3.78 9.87
C LEU A 38 -10.40 -2.40 10.03
N SER A 39 -10.52 -1.69 8.91
CA SER A 39 -11.12 -0.37 8.84
C SER A 39 -12.65 -0.38 8.80
N TYR A 40 -13.30 -1.55 8.83
CA TYR A 40 -14.74 -1.68 8.69
C TYR A 40 -15.26 -2.83 9.57
N GLN A 41 -16.58 -2.83 9.83
CA GLN A 41 -17.22 -3.94 10.54
C GLN A 41 -17.28 -5.18 9.64
N SER A 42 -16.49 -6.20 9.96
CA SER A 42 -16.42 -7.44 9.19
C SER A 42 -17.60 -8.37 9.44
N SER A 43 -17.94 -9.16 8.44
CA SER A 43 -18.88 -10.27 8.52
C SER A 43 -18.20 -11.60 8.90
N LEU A 44 -16.86 -11.66 8.89
CA LEU A 44 -16.11 -12.87 9.18
C LEU A 44 -16.22 -13.23 10.67
N PRO A 45 -16.63 -14.47 11.03
CA PRO A 45 -16.75 -14.89 12.43
C PRO A 45 -15.44 -14.73 13.20
N ILE A 46 -14.30 -15.11 12.62
CA ILE A 46 -13.00 -15.04 13.29
C ILE A 46 -12.59 -13.61 13.65
N VAL A 47 -12.84 -12.65 12.74
CA VAL A 47 -12.55 -11.23 12.98
C VAL A 47 -13.43 -10.67 14.10
N ASN A 48 -14.71 -11.05 14.12
CA ASN A 48 -15.63 -10.61 15.16
C ASN A 48 -15.34 -11.23 16.54
N VAL A 49 -14.94 -12.50 16.58
CA VAL A 49 -14.52 -13.17 17.84
C VAL A 49 -13.26 -12.51 18.39
N LEU A 50 -12.29 -12.15 17.54
CA LEU A 50 -11.06 -11.48 17.97
C LEU A 50 -11.28 -10.00 18.30
N GLY A 51 -12.34 -9.39 17.75
CA GLY A 51 -12.58 -7.95 17.81
C GLY A 51 -11.55 -7.17 16.99
N SER A 52 -11.02 -7.75 15.91
CA SER A 52 -9.92 -7.18 15.09
C SER A 52 -10.41 -6.17 14.04
N TRP A 53 -11.34 -5.29 14.41
CA TRP A 53 -11.84 -4.24 13.53
C TRP A 53 -12.19 -2.97 14.31
N GLU A 54 -12.16 -1.84 13.60
CA GLU A 54 -12.63 -0.55 14.06
C GLU A 54 -13.50 0.08 12.96
N ARG A 55 -14.51 0.86 13.34
CA ARG A 55 -15.41 1.52 12.38
C ARG A 55 -14.77 2.76 11.74
N LYS A 56 -13.58 2.61 11.14
CA LYS A 56 -12.83 3.71 10.51
C LYS A 56 -13.55 4.20 9.25
N ILE A 57 -14.08 3.27 8.46
CA ILE A 57 -14.94 3.45 7.28
C ILE A 57 -16.37 3.01 7.69
N PRO A 58 -17.30 3.96 7.88
CA PRO A 58 -18.63 3.64 8.38
C PRO A 58 -19.48 2.76 7.45
N ASP A 59 -19.31 2.94 6.14
CA ASP A 59 -20.02 2.22 5.08
C ASP A 59 -19.09 2.04 3.86
N VAL A 60 -18.57 0.83 3.68
CA VAL A 60 -17.68 0.48 2.57
C VAL A 60 -18.44 0.43 1.24
N GLN A 61 -19.73 0.08 1.26
CA GLN A 61 -20.54 -0.02 0.04
C GLN A 61 -20.79 1.36 -0.57
N ILE A 62 -21.17 2.35 0.25
CA ILE A 62 -21.31 3.74 -0.21
C ILE A 62 -19.99 4.28 -0.74
N LEU A 63 -18.88 3.98 -0.06
CA LEU A 63 -17.54 4.38 -0.52
C LEU A 63 -17.24 3.79 -1.91
N LEU A 64 -17.42 2.48 -2.11
CA LEU A 64 -17.13 1.82 -3.38
C LEU A 64 -18.05 2.28 -4.50
N GLN A 65 -19.35 2.47 -4.22
CA GLN A 65 -20.30 3.04 -5.18
C GLN A 65 -19.88 4.44 -5.62
N THR A 66 -19.42 5.28 -4.68
CA THR A 66 -18.94 6.63 -5.00
C THR A 66 -17.72 6.59 -5.92
N LEU A 67 -16.76 5.69 -5.64
CA LEU A 67 -15.56 5.52 -6.47
C LEU A 67 -15.91 4.99 -7.87
N GLN A 68 -16.80 4.00 -7.95
CA GLN A 68 -17.29 3.46 -9.22
C GLN A 68 -17.98 4.53 -10.07
N GLN A 69 -18.90 5.32 -9.49
CA GLN A 69 -19.59 6.41 -10.19
C GLN A 69 -18.61 7.46 -10.74
N LYS A 70 -17.52 7.71 -10.00
CA LYS A 70 -16.45 8.62 -10.43
C LYS A 70 -15.38 7.96 -11.29
N LYS A 71 -15.52 6.67 -11.62
CA LYS A 71 -14.54 5.88 -12.40
C LYS A 71 -13.15 5.90 -11.75
N ILE A 72 -13.09 5.90 -10.43
CA ILE A 72 -11.86 5.81 -9.63
C ILE A 72 -11.64 4.36 -9.26
N TYR A 73 -10.49 3.80 -9.60
CA TYR A 73 -10.16 2.40 -9.33
C TYR A 73 -9.78 2.20 -7.85
N PRO A 74 -10.58 1.45 -7.05
CA PRO A 74 -10.26 1.22 -5.65
C PRO A 74 -9.31 0.03 -5.49
N ILE A 75 -8.26 0.19 -4.69
CA ILE A 75 -7.31 -0.87 -4.33
C ILE A 75 -7.41 -1.10 -2.82
N ALA A 76 -7.72 -2.33 -2.40
CA ALA A 76 -7.77 -2.69 -0.99
C ALA A 76 -6.36 -3.03 -0.49
N ARG A 77 -5.73 -2.12 0.27
CA ARG A 77 -4.45 -2.39 0.94
C ARG A 77 -4.66 -3.18 2.22
N LEU A 78 -3.95 -4.30 2.32
CA LEU A 78 -4.08 -5.29 3.38
C LEU A 78 -2.71 -5.61 3.98
N VAL A 79 -2.45 -5.11 5.19
CA VAL A 79 -1.21 -5.42 5.93
C VAL A 79 -1.24 -6.85 6.49
N LEU A 80 -0.19 -7.62 6.18
CA LEU A 80 -0.10 -9.05 6.50
C LEU A 80 0.61 -9.34 7.82
N PHE A 81 1.94 -9.53 7.80
CA PHE A 81 2.65 -10.18 8.90
C PHE A 81 3.08 -9.24 10.03
N LYS A 82 3.08 -7.93 9.77
CA LYS A 82 3.12 -6.90 10.82
C LYS A 82 1.72 -6.67 11.37
N ASP A 83 1.25 -7.64 12.16
CA ASP A 83 -0.08 -7.64 12.76
C ASP A 83 0.04 -7.77 14.29
N PRO A 84 0.29 -6.64 14.99
CA PRO A 84 0.39 -6.66 16.44
C PRO A 84 -0.94 -7.04 17.09
N TYR A 85 -2.09 -6.67 16.53
CA TYR A 85 -3.38 -7.02 17.13
C TYR A 85 -3.59 -8.54 17.16
N LEU A 86 -3.36 -9.23 16.04
CA LEU A 86 -3.47 -10.68 15.98
C LEU A 86 -2.44 -11.35 16.87
N ALA A 87 -1.18 -10.88 16.86
CA ALA A 87 -0.12 -11.44 17.69
C ALA A 87 -0.42 -11.36 19.20
N GLU A 88 -1.06 -10.28 19.68
CA GLU A 88 -1.46 -10.14 21.08
C GLU A 88 -2.69 -10.98 21.44
N LYS A 89 -3.66 -11.10 20.51
CA LYS A 89 -4.89 -11.89 20.73
C LYS A 89 -4.67 -13.39 20.58
N ARG A 90 -3.70 -13.80 19.77
CA ARG A 90 -3.31 -15.18 19.50
C ARG A 90 -1.79 -15.32 19.67
N PRO A 91 -1.26 -15.26 20.92
CA PRO A 91 0.17 -15.31 21.19
C PRO A 91 0.90 -16.52 20.60
N GLU A 92 0.22 -17.63 20.37
CA GLU A 92 0.78 -18.82 19.73
C GLU A 92 1.16 -18.60 18.27
N LEU A 93 0.52 -17.64 17.58
CA LEU A 93 0.85 -17.26 16.20
C LEU A 93 1.96 -16.20 16.12
N ALA A 94 2.38 -15.64 17.26
CA ALA A 94 3.33 -14.55 17.34
C ALA A 94 4.78 -15.03 17.22
N LEU A 95 5.66 -14.16 16.70
CA LEU A 95 7.10 -14.31 16.83
C LEU A 95 7.50 -14.38 18.31
N LYS A 96 8.53 -15.16 18.61
CA LYS A 96 8.98 -15.43 19.99
C LYS A 96 10.40 -14.98 20.22
N GLN A 97 10.71 -14.73 21.47
CA GLN A 97 12.08 -14.63 21.95
C GLN A 97 12.62 -16.02 22.28
N LYS A 98 13.94 -16.19 22.41
CA LYS A 98 14.54 -17.46 22.82
C LYS A 98 14.07 -17.94 24.20
N ASN A 99 13.61 -17.03 25.06
CA ASN A 99 13.04 -17.35 26.37
C ASN A 99 11.54 -17.76 26.30
N GLY A 100 10.93 -17.78 25.11
CA GLY A 100 9.52 -18.16 24.88
C GLY A 100 8.51 -17.01 25.00
N GLU A 101 8.92 -15.81 25.40
CA GLU A 101 8.04 -14.63 25.43
C GLU A 101 7.74 -14.12 24.00
N ILE A 102 6.73 -13.25 23.85
CA ILE A 102 6.48 -12.58 22.57
C ILE A 102 7.69 -11.71 22.21
N TRP A 103 8.18 -11.85 20.99
CA TRP A 103 9.20 -10.96 20.45
C TRP A 103 8.56 -9.67 19.94
N ARG A 104 9.27 -8.57 20.14
CA ARG A 104 8.82 -7.22 19.78
C ARG A 104 9.91 -6.50 19.01
N ASP A 105 9.50 -5.72 18.03
CA ASP A 105 10.40 -4.85 17.28
C ASP A 105 10.88 -3.65 18.11
N HIS A 106 11.69 -2.77 17.53
CA HIS A 106 12.21 -1.59 18.23
C HIS A 106 11.10 -0.58 18.62
N ARG A 107 9.91 -0.69 18.04
CA ARG A 107 8.73 0.12 18.38
C ARG A 107 7.84 -0.57 19.43
N GLY A 108 8.22 -1.74 19.91
CA GLY A 108 7.46 -2.52 20.89
C GLY A 108 6.29 -3.29 20.28
N LEU A 109 6.19 -3.37 18.95
CA LEU A 109 5.09 -4.06 18.28
C LEU A 109 5.40 -5.54 18.13
N ALA A 110 4.40 -6.37 18.41
CA ALA A 110 4.45 -7.80 18.13
C ALA A 110 4.16 -8.08 16.65
N TRP A 111 4.67 -9.19 16.15
CA TRP A 111 4.49 -9.65 14.78
C TRP A 111 4.00 -11.10 14.79
N VAL A 112 3.30 -11.50 13.72
CA VAL A 112 2.88 -12.89 13.52
C VAL A 112 3.89 -13.63 12.63
N ASP A 113 3.96 -14.95 12.76
CA ASP A 113 4.91 -15.78 12.02
C ASP A 113 4.48 -15.97 10.55
N PRO A 114 5.27 -15.51 9.55
CA PRO A 114 4.97 -15.72 8.15
C PRO A 114 4.95 -17.19 7.69
N HIS A 115 5.46 -18.13 8.48
CA HIS A 115 5.36 -19.57 8.15
C HIS A 115 4.01 -20.18 8.54
N SER A 116 3.21 -19.48 9.36
CA SER A 116 1.95 -20.02 9.86
C SER A 116 0.86 -20.03 8.78
N ARG A 117 0.42 -21.23 8.39
CA ARG A 117 -0.70 -21.38 7.45
C ARG A 117 -2.01 -20.79 7.99
N GLU A 118 -2.21 -20.81 9.31
CA GLU A 118 -3.38 -20.19 9.93
C GLU A 118 -3.38 -18.66 9.74
N VAL A 119 -2.21 -18.01 9.81
CA VAL A 119 -2.06 -16.58 9.53
C VAL A 119 -2.34 -16.30 8.05
N TRP A 120 -1.94 -17.20 7.14
CA TRP A 120 -2.26 -17.06 5.72
C TRP A 120 -3.78 -17.12 5.51
N ASP A 121 -4.42 -18.18 6.01
CA ASP A 121 -5.86 -18.40 5.84
C ASP A 121 -6.69 -17.26 6.44
N TYR A 122 -6.28 -16.69 7.58
CA TYR A 122 -6.91 -15.51 8.18
C TYR A 122 -6.89 -14.31 7.21
N ASN A 123 -5.73 -13.99 6.64
CA ASN A 123 -5.60 -12.85 5.73
C ASN A 123 -6.29 -13.12 4.37
N ILE A 124 -6.28 -14.35 3.86
CA ILE A 124 -7.00 -14.72 2.64
C ILE A 124 -8.52 -14.60 2.83
N GLN A 125 -9.07 -14.96 3.99
CA GLN A 125 -10.50 -14.75 4.26
C GLN A 125 -10.87 -13.26 4.23
N ILE A 126 -10.01 -12.39 4.80
CA ILE A 126 -10.19 -10.93 4.75
C ILE A 126 -10.12 -10.43 3.30
N ALA A 127 -9.13 -10.88 2.52
CA ALA A 127 -9.02 -10.52 1.10
C ALA A 127 -10.26 -10.93 0.30
N LYS A 128 -10.77 -12.15 0.52
CA LYS A 128 -12.03 -12.63 -0.11
C LYS A 128 -13.23 -11.77 0.29
N GLU A 129 -13.30 -11.34 1.54
CA GLU A 129 -14.36 -10.43 2.00
C GLU A 129 -14.27 -9.08 1.28
N ALA A 130 -13.08 -8.48 1.18
CA ALA A 130 -12.89 -7.22 0.48
C ALA A 130 -13.28 -7.29 -1.02
N ILE A 131 -12.91 -8.38 -1.70
CA ILE A 131 -13.29 -8.60 -3.10
C ILE A 131 -14.81 -8.72 -3.24
N LYS A 132 -15.46 -9.48 -2.35
CA LYS A 132 -16.93 -9.61 -2.32
C LYS A 132 -17.64 -8.28 -2.04
N MET A 133 -16.99 -7.36 -1.31
CA MET A 133 -17.52 -6.01 -1.12
C MET A 133 -17.47 -5.17 -2.40
N GLY A 134 -16.63 -5.52 -3.37
CA GLY A 134 -16.52 -4.85 -4.66
C GLY A 134 -15.15 -4.25 -4.98
N PHE A 135 -14.10 -4.56 -4.20
CA PHE A 135 -12.74 -4.16 -4.56
C PHE A 135 -12.22 -5.03 -5.74
N PRO A 136 -11.77 -4.43 -6.85
CA PRO A 136 -11.18 -5.15 -7.98
C PRO A 136 -9.74 -5.60 -7.75
N GLU A 137 -9.06 -5.07 -6.73
CA GLU A 137 -7.66 -5.39 -6.41
C GLU A 137 -7.45 -5.46 -4.89
N VAL A 138 -6.68 -6.46 -4.46
CA VAL A 138 -6.11 -6.54 -3.13
C VAL A 138 -4.59 -6.37 -3.25
N GLN A 139 -4.06 -5.34 -2.60
CA GLN A 139 -2.64 -5.07 -2.51
C GLN A 139 -2.12 -5.49 -1.14
N PHE A 140 -1.26 -6.50 -1.11
CA PHE A 140 -0.64 -6.97 0.12
C PHE A 140 0.54 -6.09 0.51
N ASP A 141 0.49 -5.54 1.72
CA ASP A 141 1.61 -4.82 2.32
C ASP A 141 2.15 -5.59 3.53
N TYR A 142 3.39 -5.30 3.92
CA TYR A 142 4.18 -6.09 4.87
C TYR A 142 4.13 -7.58 4.56
N VAL A 143 4.18 -7.92 3.26
CA VAL A 143 4.41 -9.27 2.75
C VAL A 143 5.90 -9.62 2.89
N ARG A 144 6.34 -9.66 4.14
CA ARG A 144 7.75 -9.84 4.52
C ARG A 144 7.90 -10.31 5.95
N PHE A 145 9.11 -10.78 6.26
CA PHE A 145 9.56 -11.07 7.61
C PHE A 145 9.92 -9.79 8.38
N ALA A 146 10.05 -9.91 9.71
CA ALA A 146 10.46 -8.81 10.57
C ALA A 146 11.87 -8.32 10.19
N SER A 147 12.04 -7.00 10.15
CA SER A 147 13.27 -6.32 9.67
C SER A 147 13.96 -5.46 10.72
N ASP A 148 13.25 -5.11 11.79
CA ASP A 148 13.69 -4.23 12.85
C ASP A 148 13.50 -4.90 14.22
N GLY A 149 14.28 -4.55 15.24
CA GLY A 149 14.33 -5.24 16.53
C GLY A 149 15.57 -6.12 16.69
N ASP A 150 15.67 -6.83 17.83
CA ASP A 150 16.76 -7.79 18.05
C ASP A 150 16.49 -9.10 17.31
N LEU A 151 16.76 -9.10 16.01
CA LEU A 151 16.53 -10.25 15.12
C LEU A 151 17.32 -11.50 15.55
N ARG A 152 18.42 -11.36 16.30
CA ARG A 152 19.21 -12.49 16.83
C ARG A 152 18.50 -13.24 17.95
N ASN A 153 17.55 -12.58 18.61
CA ASN A 153 16.68 -13.17 19.61
C ASN A 153 15.29 -13.51 19.05
N CYS A 154 15.00 -13.17 17.79
CA CYS A 154 13.75 -13.50 17.13
C CYS A 154 13.71 -14.99 16.74
N VAL A 155 12.65 -15.66 17.15
CA VAL A 155 12.35 -17.06 16.87
C VAL A 155 11.02 -17.11 16.12
N TYR A 156 11.00 -17.86 15.03
CA TYR A 156 9.84 -18.16 14.20
C TYR A 156 9.32 -19.55 14.57
N PRO A 157 8.29 -19.68 15.44
CA PRO A 157 7.85 -20.98 15.96
C PRO A 157 7.38 -21.97 14.90
N TYR A 158 6.92 -21.46 13.74
CA TYR A 158 6.42 -22.26 12.63
C TYR A 158 7.46 -22.44 11.51
N ALA A 159 8.72 -22.00 11.72
CA ALA A 159 9.76 -22.20 10.73
C ALA A 159 10.00 -23.69 10.45
N ASP A 160 10.01 -24.05 9.18
CA ASP A 160 10.14 -25.42 8.69
C ASP A 160 11.44 -25.66 7.90
N GLY A 161 12.36 -24.68 7.95
CA GLY A 161 13.66 -24.74 7.28
C GLY A 161 13.66 -24.24 5.84
N ARG A 162 12.50 -23.85 5.28
CA ARG A 162 12.45 -23.16 3.98
C ARG A 162 13.13 -21.79 4.04
N ALA A 163 13.64 -21.36 2.89
CA ALA A 163 14.15 -20.00 2.74
C ALA A 163 13.00 -18.98 2.83
N LYS A 164 13.25 -17.80 3.40
CA LYS A 164 12.20 -16.80 3.67
C LYS A 164 11.51 -16.35 2.40
N GLU A 165 12.27 -16.19 1.32
CA GLU A 165 11.74 -15.79 0.03
C GLU A 165 10.88 -16.87 -0.64
N ASP A 166 11.09 -18.15 -0.32
CA ASP A 166 10.19 -19.23 -0.74
C ASP A 166 8.89 -19.20 0.07
N VAL A 167 8.96 -18.91 1.38
CA VAL A 167 7.77 -18.75 2.23
C VAL A 167 6.88 -17.60 1.72
N ILE A 168 7.47 -16.46 1.36
CA ILE A 168 6.73 -15.32 0.79
C ILE A 168 6.16 -15.67 -0.59
N LYS A 169 6.93 -16.30 -1.47
CA LYS A 169 6.45 -16.77 -2.78
C LYS A 169 5.28 -17.72 -2.64
N ASP A 170 5.38 -18.72 -1.76
CA ASP A 170 4.33 -19.72 -1.54
C ASP A 170 3.05 -19.10 -0.98
N PHE A 171 3.16 -18.13 -0.06
CA PHE A 171 2.02 -17.36 0.40
C PHE A 171 1.34 -16.62 -0.76
N LEU A 172 2.12 -15.94 -1.61
CA LEU A 172 1.57 -15.18 -2.74
C LEU A 172 0.94 -16.09 -3.80
N LEU A 173 1.54 -17.24 -4.09
CA LEU A 173 0.95 -18.25 -4.97
C LEU A 173 -0.37 -18.79 -4.41
N TYR A 174 -0.40 -19.08 -3.11
CA TYR A 174 -1.64 -19.48 -2.43
C TYR A 174 -2.71 -18.39 -2.51
N ALA A 175 -2.33 -17.13 -2.25
CA ALA A 175 -3.24 -16.01 -2.36
C ALA A 175 -3.80 -15.87 -3.79
N GLN A 176 -2.95 -15.99 -4.80
CA GLN A 176 -3.34 -15.92 -6.19
C GLN A 176 -4.31 -17.06 -6.57
N GLU A 177 -4.03 -18.28 -6.13
CA GLU A 177 -4.92 -19.44 -6.34
C GLU A 177 -6.31 -19.22 -5.74
N GLU A 178 -6.38 -18.69 -4.51
CA GLU A 178 -7.64 -18.50 -3.78
C GLU A 178 -8.46 -17.29 -4.24
N LEU A 179 -7.81 -16.26 -4.77
CA LEU A 179 -8.43 -14.97 -5.09
C LEU A 179 -8.71 -14.80 -6.59
N LYS A 180 -7.92 -15.41 -7.48
CA LYS A 180 -8.13 -15.34 -8.94
C LYS A 180 -9.53 -15.79 -9.39
N PRO A 181 -10.15 -16.85 -8.83
CA PRO A 181 -11.53 -17.23 -9.18
C PRO A 181 -12.58 -16.17 -8.85
N LEU A 182 -12.26 -15.21 -7.96
CA LEU A 182 -13.14 -14.09 -7.61
C LEU A 182 -12.95 -12.89 -8.54
N GLY A 183 -12.03 -12.95 -9.50
CA GLY A 183 -11.82 -11.94 -10.53
C GLY A 183 -11.01 -10.72 -10.09
N ALA A 184 -10.39 -10.74 -8.91
CA ALA A 184 -9.57 -9.63 -8.42
C ALA A 184 -8.10 -9.77 -8.81
N VAL A 185 -7.44 -8.62 -8.99
CA VAL A 185 -5.98 -8.53 -9.10
C VAL A 185 -5.37 -8.68 -7.70
N VAL A 186 -4.30 -9.46 -7.61
CA VAL A 186 -3.45 -9.51 -6.41
C VAL A 186 -2.18 -8.74 -6.72
N SER A 187 -1.84 -7.76 -5.90
CA SER A 187 -0.58 -7.02 -6.00
C SER A 187 0.19 -7.08 -4.68
N ALA A 188 1.50 -6.83 -4.73
CA ALA A 188 2.38 -6.92 -3.57
C ALA A 188 3.28 -5.69 -3.45
N ASP A 189 3.29 -5.09 -2.26
CA ASP A 189 4.23 -4.02 -1.91
C ASP A 189 5.58 -4.62 -1.49
N VAL A 190 6.66 -4.07 -2.05
CA VAL A 190 8.04 -4.46 -1.70
C VAL A 190 8.86 -3.23 -1.33
N PHE A 191 9.92 -3.41 -0.54
CA PHE A 191 10.86 -2.32 -0.30
C PHE A 191 11.49 -1.86 -1.61
N GLY A 192 11.72 -0.54 -1.76
CA GLY A 192 12.40 0.00 -2.93
C GLY A 192 13.77 -0.62 -3.17
N LEU A 193 14.49 -0.97 -2.09
CA LEU A 193 15.79 -1.66 -2.17
C LEU A 193 15.70 -3.05 -2.81
N ALA A 194 14.55 -3.73 -2.73
CA ALA A 194 14.34 -5.02 -3.40
C ALA A 194 14.52 -4.90 -4.92
N CYS A 195 14.41 -3.70 -5.52
CA CYS A 195 14.68 -3.48 -6.94
C CYS A 195 16.14 -3.75 -7.33
N SER A 196 17.08 -3.53 -6.42
CA SER A 196 18.53 -3.64 -6.67
C SER A 196 19.26 -4.66 -5.80
N ALA A 197 18.66 -5.09 -4.69
CA ALA A 197 19.25 -6.09 -3.82
C ALA A 197 19.45 -7.43 -4.56
N PRO A 198 20.65 -8.04 -4.50
CA PRO A 198 20.88 -9.34 -5.12
C PRO A 198 20.19 -10.48 -4.37
N ASP A 199 19.82 -10.26 -3.11
CA ASP A 199 19.17 -11.21 -2.21
C ASP A 199 17.82 -10.69 -1.68
N ASP A 200 17.23 -11.43 -0.74
CA ASP A 200 15.94 -11.13 -0.11
C ASP A 200 16.03 -10.11 1.04
N MET A 201 17.22 -9.57 1.30
CA MET A 201 17.57 -8.70 2.43
C MET A 201 17.19 -9.29 3.80
N PHE A 202 17.15 -10.62 3.91
CA PHE A 202 16.68 -11.38 5.07
C PHE A 202 15.22 -11.14 5.46
N ILE A 203 14.43 -10.54 4.58
CA ILE A 203 13.02 -10.23 4.83
C ILE A 203 12.07 -11.05 3.93
N GLY A 204 12.60 -11.95 3.11
CA GLY A 204 11.83 -12.78 2.17
C GLY A 204 11.42 -12.06 0.88
N GLN A 205 11.92 -10.85 0.62
CA GLN A 205 11.55 -10.10 -0.59
C GLN A 205 12.56 -10.28 -1.72
N GLN A 206 12.59 -11.47 -2.32
CA GLN A 206 13.28 -11.71 -3.58
C GLN A 206 12.38 -11.29 -4.75
N LEU A 207 12.78 -10.25 -5.47
CA LEU A 207 11.94 -9.60 -6.49
C LEU A 207 11.44 -10.56 -7.57
N GLU A 208 12.31 -11.42 -8.10
CA GLU A 208 11.99 -12.40 -9.14
C GLU A 208 10.97 -13.43 -8.65
N LYS A 209 11.12 -13.94 -7.43
CA LYS A 209 10.19 -14.93 -6.86
C LYS A 209 8.80 -14.33 -6.63
N ILE A 210 8.73 -13.06 -6.24
CA ILE A 210 7.45 -12.33 -6.12
C ILE A 210 6.82 -12.15 -7.50
N ALA A 211 7.61 -11.84 -8.52
CA ALA A 211 7.12 -11.63 -9.90
C ALA A 211 6.56 -12.89 -10.56
N GLU A 212 6.96 -14.08 -10.10
CA GLU A 212 6.33 -15.34 -10.52
C GLU A 212 4.94 -15.54 -9.91
N ALA A 213 4.66 -14.89 -8.78
CA ALA A 213 3.47 -15.16 -7.97
C ALA A 213 2.35 -14.14 -8.19
N VAL A 214 2.67 -12.88 -8.47
CA VAL A 214 1.68 -11.80 -8.64
C VAL A 214 1.85 -11.04 -9.96
N PRO A 215 0.74 -10.59 -10.58
CA PRO A 215 0.78 -9.80 -11.81
C PRO A 215 1.28 -8.35 -11.62
N VAL A 216 1.27 -7.81 -10.39
CA VAL A 216 1.68 -6.43 -10.12
C VAL A 216 2.56 -6.37 -8.87
N ILE A 217 3.71 -5.71 -8.99
CA ILE A 217 4.60 -5.40 -7.86
C ILE A 217 4.69 -3.89 -7.69
N SER A 218 4.55 -3.44 -6.45
CA SER A 218 4.58 -2.04 -6.06
C SER A 218 5.81 -1.73 -5.20
N PRO A 219 7.00 -1.50 -5.79
CA PRO A 219 8.18 -1.14 -5.02
C PRO A 219 8.03 0.24 -4.40
N MET A 220 8.38 0.36 -3.12
CA MET A 220 8.36 1.62 -2.36
C MET A 220 9.60 2.47 -2.63
N VAL A 221 9.59 3.20 -3.74
CA VAL A 221 10.73 3.97 -4.25
C VAL A 221 10.68 5.41 -3.71
N TYR A 222 10.78 5.56 -2.39
CA TYR A 222 10.80 6.87 -1.74
C TYR A 222 12.23 7.42 -1.65
N PRO A 223 12.59 8.50 -2.38
CA PRO A 223 13.97 8.99 -2.39
C PRO A 223 14.54 9.30 -1.00
N SER A 224 13.70 9.81 -0.09
CA SER A 224 14.08 10.10 1.29
C SER A 224 14.48 8.90 2.15
N HIS A 225 14.17 7.69 1.67
CA HIS A 225 14.38 6.45 2.40
C HIS A 225 15.64 5.71 1.95
N TYR A 226 16.27 6.11 0.85
CA TYR A 226 17.54 5.52 0.43
C TYR A 226 18.71 6.08 1.25
N ALA A 227 19.69 5.23 1.56
CA ALA A 227 20.90 5.63 2.25
C ALA A 227 21.76 6.58 1.39
N LYS A 228 22.57 7.43 2.03
CA LYS A 228 23.58 8.22 1.30
C LYS A 228 24.53 7.27 0.58
N GLY A 229 24.84 7.56 -0.68
CA GLY A 229 25.67 6.71 -1.53
C GLY A 229 24.87 5.67 -2.32
N SER A 230 23.59 5.43 -2.02
CA SER A 230 22.75 4.51 -2.82
C SER A 230 22.77 4.92 -4.28
N TYR A 231 22.96 3.94 -5.15
CA TYR A 231 23.13 4.12 -6.59
C TYR A 231 24.27 5.06 -6.99
N GLY A 232 25.24 5.35 -6.12
CA GLY A 232 26.30 6.35 -6.37
C GLY A 232 25.84 7.81 -6.24
N LEU A 233 24.67 8.05 -5.61
CA LEU A 233 24.15 9.39 -5.34
C LEU A 233 24.59 9.83 -3.94
N SER A 234 25.20 11.01 -3.82
CA SER A 234 25.62 11.56 -2.52
C SER A 234 24.45 11.73 -1.54
N ASN A 235 23.28 12.12 -2.06
CA ASN A 235 22.03 12.16 -1.31
C ASN A 235 20.85 11.85 -2.25
N PRO A 236 20.28 10.63 -2.20
CA PRO A 236 19.12 10.25 -3.00
C PRO A 236 17.90 11.17 -2.80
N ASP A 237 17.68 11.68 -1.59
CA ASP A 237 16.53 12.55 -1.27
C ASP A 237 16.55 13.87 -2.07
N LEU A 238 17.74 14.35 -2.45
CA LEU A 238 17.89 15.56 -3.29
C LEU A 238 17.86 15.24 -4.79
N LYS A 239 17.75 13.96 -5.16
CA LYS A 239 17.89 13.42 -6.51
C LYS A 239 16.73 12.47 -6.83
N PRO A 240 15.46 12.94 -6.75
CA PRO A 240 14.29 12.07 -6.90
C PRO A 240 14.21 11.41 -8.28
N TYR A 241 14.52 12.14 -9.35
CA TYR A 241 14.56 11.58 -10.71
C TYR A 241 15.57 10.43 -10.79
N GLU A 242 16.83 10.68 -10.43
CA GLU A 242 17.89 9.68 -10.55
C GLU A 242 17.67 8.48 -9.62
N THR A 243 17.10 8.70 -8.43
CA THR A 243 16.80 7.62 -7.47
C THR A 243 15.71 6.70 -8.01
N VAL A 244 14.61 7.27 -8.52
CA VAL A 244 13.50 6.48 -9.09
C VAL A 244 13.96 5.77 -10.36
N LEU A 245 14.61 6.47 -11.28
CA LEU A 245 15.05 5.91 -12.55
C LEU A 245 15.99 4.72 -12.34
N ARG A 246 17.01 4.87 -11.49
CA ARG A 246 17.99 3.79 -11.25
C ARG A 246 17.37 2.60 -10.53
N SER A 247 16.46 2.83 -9.59
CA SER A 247 15.71 1.76 -8.93
C SER A 247 14.88 0.95 -9.94
N LEU A 248 14.07 1.63 -10.76
CA LEU A 248 13.18 0.97 -11.72
C LEU A 248 13.93 0.33 -12.89
N GLN A 249 15.02 0.91 -13.38
CA GLN A 249 15.88 0.28 -14.38
C GLN A 249 16.50 -1.02 -13.85
N ASN A 250 16.86 -1.08 -12.57
CA ASN A 250 17.34 -2.32 -11.95
C ASN A 250 16.23 -3.37 -11.86
N ALA A 251 15.03 -2.98 -11.41
CA ALA A 251 13.88 -3.88 -11.39
C ALA A 251 13.54 -4.41 -12.79
N LYS A 252 13.43 -3.54 -13.81
CA LYS A 252 13.14 -3.91 -15.20
C LYS A 252 14.14 -4.90 -15.77
N ARG A 253 15.44 -4.70 -15.52
CA ARG A 253 16.48 -5.62 -15.98
C ARG A 253 16.35 -7.00 -15.38
N ARG A 254 15.99 -7.07 -14.09
CA ARG A 254 15.79 -8.33 -13.36
C ARG A 254 14.48 -9.03 -13.75
N LEU A 255 13.48 -8.26 -14.11
CA LEU A 255 12.13 -8.72 -14.41
C LEU A 255 11.83 -8.83 -15.91
N THR A 256 12.85 -8.78 -16.78
CA THR A 256 12.68 -8.75 -18.24
C THR A 256 11.88 -9.95 -18.77
N ASP A 257 12.06 -11.13 -18.17
CA ASP A 257 11.41 -12.37 -18.60
C ASP A 257 10.16 -12.72 -17.78
N TYR A 258 9.70 -11.83 -16.89
CA TYR A 258 8.57 -12.08 -15.99
C TYR A 258 7.31 -11.35 -16.46
N PRO A 259 6.14 -11.98 -16.45
CA PRO A 259 4.87 -11.38 -16.86
C PRO A 259 4.30 -10.51 -15.73
N VAL A 260 5.04 -9.48 -15.33
CA VAL A 260 4.73 -8.62 -14.17
C VAL A 260 4.71 -7.15 -14.55
N THR A 261 3.74 -6.42 -14.03
CA THR A 261 3.68 -4.95 -14.11
C THR A 261 4.34 -4.34 -12.88
N LEU A 262 5.21 -3.35 -13.10
CA LEU A 262 5.74 -2.51 -12.03
C LEU A 262 4.83 -1.30 -11.83
N ARG A 263 4.40 -1.06 -10.59
CA ARG A 263 3.61 0.11 -10.17
C ARG A 263 4.24 0.72 -8.91
N PRO A 264 5.38 1.43 -9.01
CA PRO A 264 6.06 1.98 -7.84
C PRO A 264 5.17 2.90 -7.00
N TRP A 265 5.34 2.78 -5.68
CA TRP A 265 4.98 3.85 -4.77
C TRP A 265 6.04 4.96 -4.82
N LEU A 266 5.57 6.17 -5.10
CA LEU A 266 6.35 7.41 -5.16
C LEU A 266 6.07 8.30 -3.95
N GLN A 267 7.01 9.20 -3.64
CA GLN A 267 6.94 10.07 -2.47
C GLN A 267 6.19 11.37 -2.78
N ASP A 268 5.25 11.78 -1.91
CA ASP A 268 4.66 13.14 -1.90
C ASP A 268 4.71 13.78 -0.50
N PHE A 269 5.84 13.64 0.19
CA PHE A 269 6.05 14.28 1.48
C PHE A 269 7.50 14.76 1.61
N SER A 270 7.68 15.79 2.43
CA SER A 270 9.00 16.28 2.83
C SER A 270 9.48 15.53 4.06
N LEU A 271 10.73 15.05 4.06
CA LEU A 271 11.37 14.45 5.23
C LEU A 271 12.71 15.11 5.52
N GLY A 272 13.72 14.91 4.66
CA GLY A 272 15.02 15.59 4.74
C GLY A 272 15.09 16.82 3.83
N SER A 273 14.34 16.81 2.74
CA SER A 273 14.28 17.87 1.73
C SER A 273 12.84 18.31 1.45
N SER A 274 12.68 19.52 0.92
CA SER A 274 11.37 20.05 0.52
C SER A 274 10.85 19.34 -0.72
N TYR A 275 9.60 18.88 -0.66
CA TYR A 275 8.96 18.12 -1.73
C TYR A 275 7.81 18.88 -2.38
N GLY A 276 8.06 19.42 -3.58
CA GLY A 276 7.12 20.23 -4.36
C GLY A 276 6.86 19.69 -5.77
N PRO A 277 6.25 20.51 -6.65
CA PRO A 277 5.85 20.11 -7.99
C PRO A 277 7.00 19.51 -8.82
N ALA A 278 8.18 20.14 -8.78
CA ALA A 278 9.36 19.66 -9.51
C ALA A 278 9.84 18.27 -9.06
N GLN A 279 9.71 17.93 -7.77
CA GLN A 279 10.08 16.60 -7.27
C GLN A 279 9.02 15.55 -7.64
N ILE A 280 7.74 15.92 -7.71
CA ILE A 280 6.66 15.03 -8.18
C ILE A 280 6.85 14.72 -9.66
N GLU A 281 7.00 15.75 -10.50
CA GLU A 281 7.25 15.63 -11.93
C GLU A 281 8.52 14.81 -12.23
N ALA A 282 9.61 15.07 -11.50
CA ALA A 282 10.86 14.32 -11.62
C ALA A 282 10.69 12.81 -11.39
N GLN A 283 9.87 12.40 -10.42
CA GLN A 283 9.63 10.97 -10.20
C GLN A 283 8.76 10.37 -11.29
N ILE A 284 7.69 11.05 -11.70
CA ILE A 284 6.80 10.58 -12.76
C ILE A 284 7.58 10.42 -14.08
N GLN A 285 8.39 11.41 -14.44
CA GLN A 285 9.24 11.31 -15.63
C GLN A 285 10.22 10.15 -15.53
N ALA A 286 10.82 9.92 -14.35
CA ALA A 286 11.72 8.78 -14.13
C ALA A 286 11.02 7.41 -14.27
N VAL A 287 9.74 7.31 -13.91
CA VAL A 287 8.92 6.11 -14.15
C VAL A 287 8.81 5.85 -15.65
N TYR A 288 8.42 6.86 -16.43
CA TYR A 288 8.28 6.73 -17.88
C TYR A 288 9.62 6.46 -18.60
N ASP A 289 10.69 7.14 -18.20
CA ASP A 289 12.03 6.96 -18.77
C ASP A 289 12.62 5.58 -18.40
N ALA A 290 12.12 4.91 -17.35
CA ALA A 290 12.46 3.53 -17.03
C ALA A 290 11.67 2.50 -17.87
N GLY A 291 10.74 2.94 -18.72
CA GLY A 291 9.83 2.05 -19.47
C GLY A 291 8.79 1.37 -18.57
N VAL A 292 8.31 2.11 -17.56
CA VAL A 292 7.20 1.75 -16.67
C VAL A 292 6.07 2.75 -16.91
N GLU A 293 4.82 2.30 -16.84
CA GLU A 293 3.65 3.13 -17.22
C GLU A 293 2.77 3.52 -16.03
N GLU A 294 2.88 2.80 -14.91
CA GLU A 294 2.01 2.97 -13.76
C GLU A 294 2.80 3.48 -12.55
N TRP A 295 2.14 4.24 -11.69
CA TRP A 295 2.67 4.72 -10.41
C TRP A 295 1.54 5.02 -9.44
N ILE A 296 1.86 5.01 -8.14
CA ILE A 296 0.97 5.42 -7.06
C ILE A 296 1.75 6.30 -6.09
N PHE A 297 1.11 7.29 -5.46
CA PHE A 297 1.78 8.19 -4.52
C PHE A 297 1.40 7.89 -3.08
N TRP A 298 2.40 7.96 -2.21
CA TRP A 298 2.21 7.87 -0.77
C TRP A 298 2.53 9.21 -0.09
N ASN A 299 1.63 9.61 0.80
CA ASN A 299 1.84 10.68 1.77
C ASN A 299 1.27 10.21 3.12
N PRO A 300 2.06 10.15 4.21
CA PRO A 300 1.62 9.66 5.52
C PRO A 300 0.50 10.52 6.14
N SER A 301 0.34 11.77 5.71
CA SER A 301 -0.78 12.61 6.14
C SER A 301 -2.05 12.43 5.29
N SER A 302 -1.97 11.65 4.21
CA SER A 302 -2.99 11.52 3.15
C SER A 302 -3.45 12.86 2.58
N ARG A 303 -2.60 13.90 2.64
CA ARG A 303 -2.87 15.23 2.10
C ARG A 303 -2.10 15.45 0.80
N TYR A 304 -2.82 15.26 -0.30
CA TYR A 304 -2.35 15.60 -1.63
C TYR A 304 -2.77 17.03 -1.98
N SER A 305 -1.93 17.72 -2.74
CA SER A 305 -2.12 19.12 -3.15
C SER A 305 -2.10 19.20 -4.67
N THR A 306 -3.17 19.71 -5.27
CA THR A 306 -3.36 19.69 -6.73
C THR A 306 -2.29 20.48 -7.49
N ASP A 307 -1.73 21.53 -6.87
CA ASP A 307 -0.66 22.37 -7.43
C ASP A 307 0.66 21.62 -7.65
N LYS A 308 0.83 20.43 -7.08
CA LYS A 308 2.02 19.60 -7.32
C LYS A 308 1.89 18.62 -8.50
N TYR A 309 0.70 18.47 -9.07
CA TYR A 309 0.39 17.44 -10.06
C TYR A 309 -0.07 18.06 -11.36
N LEU A 310 0.03 17.31 -12.46
CA LEU A 310 -0.57 17.71 -13.73
C LEU A 310 -2.09 17.75 -13.59
N THR A 311 -2.69 18.87 -14.00
CA THR A 311 -4.14 19.06 -13.97
C THR A 311 -4.77 18.75 -15.32
N LYS A 312 -5.98 18.16 -15.30
CA LYS A 312 -6.72 17.80 -16.52
C LYS A 312 -7.03 19.02 -17.42
N SER A 313 -7.06 20.23 -16.86
CA SER A 313 -7.26 21.49 -17.60
C SER A 313 -6.04 21.94 -18.43
N ASN A 314 -4.83 21.48 -18.12
CA ASN A 314 -3.63 21.86 -18.87
C ASN A 314 -3.42 21.04 -20.15
N ASN A 315 -4.28 20.03 -20.39
CA ASN A 315 -4.18 19.13 -21.53
C ASN A 315 -4.86 19.66 -22.81
N THR A 316 -5.42 20.87 -22.80
CA THR A 316 -6.10 21.47 -23.96
C THR A 316 -5.23 22.43 -24.79
N ASN A 317 -3.96 22.67 -24.43
CA ASN A 317 -3.09 23.65 -25.10
C ASN A 317 -1.78 23.08 -25.70
N GLY A 318 -1.68 21.78 -25.95
CA GLY A 318 -0.57 21.15 -26.68
C GLY A 318 -1.08 20.30 -27.84
N GLY A 319 -0.84 20.73 -29.09
CA GLY A 319 -1.53 20.21 -30.27
C GLY A 319 -1.10 18.82 -30.77
N GLY A 320 -2.11 18.06 -31.23
CA GLY A 320 -2.08 17.33 -32.51
C GLY A 320 -1.84 15.81 -32.48
N GLY A 321 -2.91 15.02 -32.65
CA GLY A 321 -2.84 13.61 -33.06
C GLY A 321 -3.93 12.76 -32.43
N GLY A 322 -5.08 12.61 -33.11
CA GLY A 322 -6.32 12.17 -32.48
C GLY A 322 -6.49 10.67 -32.24
N HIS A 323 -7.37 10.35 -31.29
CA HIS A 323 -8.43 9.35 -31.44
C HIS A 323 -9.60 9.76 -30.54
N ALA A 324 -10.67 10.22 -31.18
CA ALA A 324 -11.91 10.59 -30.51
C ALA A 324 -12.74 9.31 -30.27
N THR A 325 -13.19 9.08 -29.04
CA THR A 325 -14.30 8.16 -28.77
C THR A 325 -15.59 8.96 -28.58
N PRO A 326 -16.71 8.59 -29.22
CA PRO A 326 -17.91 9.41 -29.25
C PRO A 326 -18.87 9.03 -28.11
N TYR A 327 -19.10 9.91 -27.16
CA TYR A 327 -20.33 9.88 -26.35
C TYR A 327 -20.74 11.32 -26.01
N GLU A 328 -21.69 11.83 -26.78
CA GLU A 328 -22.38 13.09 -26.56
C GLU A 328 -23.37 12.96 -25.38
N ASN A 329 -23.32 13.97 -24.51
CA ASN A 329 -24.41 14.67 -23.83
C ASN A 329 -25.72 13.91 -23.55
N GLU A 330 -25.95 13.57 -22.28
CA GLU A 330 -27.27 13.65 -21.67
C GLU A 330 -27.17 14.31 -20.28
N GLU A 331 -27.82 15.46 -20.16
CA GLU A 331 -27.88 16.29 -18.97
C GLU A 331 -28.96 15.71 -18.03
N LEU A 332 -28.55 15.02 -16.97
CA LEU A 332 -29.47 14.44 -15.98
C LEU A 332 -29.60 15.36 -14.76
N LEU A 333 -30.75 16.05 -14.71
CA LEU A 333 -31.25 16.84 -13.59
C LEU A 333 -31.37 15.98 -12.31
N LEU A 334 -30.71 16.44 -11.24
CA LEU A 334 -30.84 15.90 -9.87
C LEU A 334 -32.18 16.34 -9.23
N PRO A 335 -32.92 15.47 -8.52
CA PRO A 335 -33.95 15.92 -7.60
C PRO A 335 -33.34 16.31 -6.24
N ALA A 336 -33.77 17.45 -5.72
CA ALA A 336 -33.37 18.00 -4.42
C ALA A 336 -33.85 17.11 -3.25
N ALA A 337 -32.92 16.63 -2.43
CA ALA A 337 -33.24 16.02 -1.15
C ALA A 337 -33.44 17.13 -0.10
N GLN A 338 -34.70 17.37 0.28
CA GLN A 338 -35.07 18.17 1.45
C GLN A 338 -34.91 17.33 2.73
N GLY A 339 -34.34 17.95 3.78
CA GLY A 339 -34.57 17.55 5.17
C GLY A 339 -33.44 16.81 5.87
N TYR A 340 -32.31 17.48 6.10
CA TYR A 340 -31.42 17.12 7.22
C TYR A 340 -30.90 18.40 7.89
N THR A 341 -31.31 18.65 9.13
CA THR A 341 -30.75 19.69 10.00
C THR A 341 -29.70 19.04 10.92
N PRO A 342 -28.40 19.37 10.78
CA PRO A 342 -27.40 18.87 11.71
C PRO A 342 -27.56 19.54 13.08
N LYS A 343 -27.62 18.74 14.15
CA LYS A 343 -27.31 19.24 15.49
C LYS A 343 -25.81 19.50 15.57
N GLU A 344 -25.43 20.66 16.10
CA GLU A 344 -24.04 20.99 16.42
C GLU A 344 -23.51 20.05 17.52
N GLU A 345 -22.91 18.94 17.11
CA GLU A 345 -21.99 18.19 17.96
C GLU A 345 -20.57 18.70 17.70
N LYS A 346 -19.94 19.22 18.75
CA LYS A 346 -18.54 19.62 18.74
C LYS A 346 -17.70 18.44 18.26
N ALA A 347 -16.92 18.66 17.19
CA ALA A 347 -15.98 17.70 16.67
C ALA A 347 -15.09 17.15 17.80
N PRO A 348 -15.04 15.82 18.02
CA PRO A 348 -14.10 15.26 18.97
C PRO A 348 -12.68 15.58 18.49
N THR A 349 -11.90 16.20 19.37
CA THR A 349 -10.46 16.37 19.19
C THR A 349 -9.82 14.99 19.02
N LEU A 350 -9.30 14.73 17.82
CA LEU A 350 -8.55 13.51 17.51
C LEU A 350 -7.41 13.35 18.53
N PRO A 351 -7.31 12.24 19.28
CA PRO A 351 -6.14 11.97 20.09
C PRO A 351 -4.91 11.86 19.18
N VAL A 352 -3.87 12.62 19.49
CA VAL A 352 -2.56 12.56 18.84
C VAL A 352 -1.87 11.27 19.28
N LYS A 353 -2.30 10.12 18.78
CA LYS A 353 -1.54 8.87 18.85
C LYS A 353 -1.68 8.15 17.51
N ASN A 354 -0.52 7.86 16.92
CA ASN A 354 -0.32 7.12 15.67
C ASN A 354 -0.65 7.92 14.40
N ARG A 355 0.18 8.92 14.08
CA ARG A 355 0.51 9.13 12.66
C ARG A 355 1.26 7.90 12.20
N GLU A 356 0.91 7.33 11.05
CA GLU A 356 1.80 6.43 10.31
C GLU A 356 3.12 7.17 10.11
N GLU A 357 4.10 6.90 10.98
CA GLU A 357 5.46 7.33 10.72
C GLU A 357 5.96 6.53 9.53
N ALA A 358 6.63 7.21 8.59
CA ALA A 358 7.29 6.52 7.51
C ALA A 358 8.19 5.41 8.07
N PRO A 359 8.23 4.22 7.44
CA PRO A 359 9.09 3.13 7.92
C PRO A 359 10.51 3.67 8.07
N LYS A 360 10.98 3.84 9.31
CA LYS A 360 12.37 4.23 9.61
C LYS A 360 13.35 3.10 9.24
N ASP A 361 12.81 1.97 8.78
CA ASP A 361 13.43 0.67 8.51
C ASP A 361 14.50 0.69 7.42
N TYR A 362 14.53 1.71 6.55
CA TYR A 362 15.50 1.72 5.46
C TYR A 362 16.94 2.06 5.88
N ARG A 363 17.16 2.57 7.10
CA ARG A 363 18.50 3.00 7.54
C ARG A 363 19.40 1.85 8.05
N HIS A 364 18.87 0.64 8.14
CA HIS A 364 19.55 -0.48 8.81
C HIS A 364 19.77 -1.71 7.94
N LEU A 365 19.39 -1.68 6.66
CA LEU A 365 19.73 -2.75 5.71
C LEU A 365 21.16 -2.51 5.17
N PRO A 366 22.07 -3.50 5.23
CA PRO A 366 23.40 -3.35 4.67
C PRO A 366 23.34 -3.15 3.15
N ASN A 367 24.21 -2.27 2.64
CA ASN A 367 24.37 -1.97 1.20
C ASN A 367 24.86 -3.17 0.40
#